data_AF-A0A3C1XEK6-F1
#
_entry.id   AF-A0A3C1XEK6-F1
#
_cell.length_a   1.000
_cell.length_b   1.000
_cell.length_c   1.000
_cell.angle_alpha   90.00
_cell.angle_beta   90.00
_cell.angle_gamma   90.00
#
_symmetry.space_group_name_H-M   'P 1'
#
loop_
_entity.id
_entity.type
_entity.pdbx_description
1 polymer ?
#
loop_
_entity_poly.entity_id
_entity_poly.type
_entity_poly.pdbx_seq_one_letter_code
_entity_poly.pdbx_strand_id
1 'polypeptide(L)'
;VEEIVEFLYASANGDRDKFDELAANLHTDIDKAVDKVKRKAKDEAPLIGEVDALVDLLYFTYGSLVLAGVDPYEIFNFVHDANMGKIFPDGQPHFDPETHKILKPEDWEDKYAPEGKIERELERQKRIALRKAGLREANNRK
;
A
#
# COMPACT_ATOMS: atom_id res chain seq x y z
N VAL A 1 -3.80 4.01 8.27
CA VAL A 1 -4.86 3.13 8.79
C VAL A 1 -5.78 2.70 7.68
N GLU A 2 -6.33 3.64 6.89
CA GLU A 2 -7.13 3.37 5.68
C GLU A 2 -6.48 2.28 4.79
N GLU A 3 -5.19 2.43 4.44
CA GLU A 3 -4.55 1.46 3.52
C GLU A 3 -4.36 0.05 4.10
N ILE A 4 -4.31 -0.08 5.42
CA ILE A 4 -4.28 -1.39 6.08
C ILE A 4 -5.66 -2.04 5.94
N VAL A 5 -6.74 -1.27 6.09
CA VAL A 5 -8.11 -1.76 5.92
C VAL A 5 -8.36 -2.14 4.45
N GLU A 6 -7.90 -1.33 3.49
CA GLU A 6 -7.97 -1.68 2.06
C GLU A 6 -7.19 -2.95 1.74
N PHE A 7 -5.99 -3.12 2.30
CA PHE A 7 -5.22 -4.35 2.17
C PHE A 7 -5.97 -5.57 2.71
N LEU A 8 -6.59 -5.46 3.89
CA LEU A 8 -7.41 -6.54 4.46
C LEU A 8 -8.62 -6.86 3.58
N TYR A 9 -9.31 -5.83 3.07
CA TYR A 9 -10.44 -5.99 2.14
C TYR A 9 -10.01 -6.72 0.86
N ALA A 10 -8.90 -6.30 0.25
CA ALA A 10 -8.33 -6.97 -0.92
C ALA A 10 -7.97 -8.44 -0.62
N SER A 11 -7.39 -8.72 0.56
CA SER A 11 -7.03 -10.08 0.98
C SER A 11 -8.24 -11.00 1.25
N ALA A 12 -9.40 -10.40 1.51
CA ALA A 12 -10.64 -11.13 1.71
C ALA A 12 -11.26 -11.59 0.39
N ASN A 13 -10.82 -11.06 -0.76
CA ASN A 13 -11.21 -11.49 -2.10
C ASN A 13 -12.74 -11.54 -2.30
N GLY A 14 -13.44 -10.50 -1.83
CA GLY A 14 -14.89 -10.36 -1.94
C GLY A 14 -15.71 -11.06 -0.84
N ASP A 15 -15.07 -11.85 0.03
CA ASP A 15 -15.71 -12.44 1.21
C ASP A 15 -15.87 -11.39 2.32
N ARG A 16 -17.11 -10.94 2.53
CA ARG A 16 -17.42 -9.89 3.52
C ARG A 16 -17.29 -10.37 4.96
N ASP A 17 -17.70 -11.61 5.25
CA ASP A 17 -17.62 -12.16 6.61
C ASP A 17 -16.16 -12.32 7.02
N LYS A 18 -15.31 -12.79 6.09
CA LYS A 18 -13.86 -12.84 6.30
C LYS A 18 -13.26 -11.45 6.49
N PHE A 19 -13.69 -10.44 5.72
CA PHE A 19 -13.22 -9.07 5.91
C PHE A 19 -13.57 -8.53 7.31
N ASP A 20 -14.82 -8.74 7.75
CA ASP A 20 -15.27 -8.32 9.08
C ASP A 20 -14.47 -9.03 10.20
N GLU A 21 -14.17 -10.33 10.03
CA GLU A 21 -13.31 -11.08 10.94
C GLU A 21 -11.87 -10.50 10.98
N LEU A 22 -11.28 -10.22 9.81
CA LEU A 22 -9.94 -9.62 9.72
C LEU A 22 -9.89 -8.24 10.37
N ALA A 23 -10.91 -7.41 10.17
CA ALA A 23 -11.00 -6.10 10.79
C ALA A 23 -11.14 -6.21 12.32
N ALA A 24 -11.96 -7.13 12.83
CA ALA A 24 -12.11 -7.37 14.26
C ALA A 24 -10.80 -7.88 14.91
N ASN A 25 -10.06 -8.73 14.20
CA ASN A 25 -8.74 -9.20 14.62
C ASN A 25 -7.73 -8.04 14.66
N LEU A 26 -7.74 -7.15 13.67
CA LEU A 26 -6.89 -5.95 13.66
C LEU A 26 -7.17 -5.07 14.89
N HIS A 27 -8.44 -4.82 15.23
CA HIS A 27 -8.81 -4.08 16.43
C HIS A 27 -8.24 -4.72 17.70
N THR A 28 -8.42 -6.03 17.84
CA THR A 28 -7.90 -6.79 18.98
C THR A 28 -6.37 -6.71 19.09
N ASP A 29 -5.66 -6.75 17.96
CA ASP A 29 -4.20 -6.67 17.95
C ASP A 29 -3.67 -5.26 18.21
N ILE A 30 -4.41 -4.22 17.79
CA ILE A 30 -4.15 -2.83 18.17
C ILE A 30 -4.25 -2.68 19.70
N ASP A 31 -5.30 -3.21 20.32
CA ASP A 31 -5.48 -3.13 21.77
C ASP A 31 -4.33 -3.82 22.52
N LYS A 32 -3.93 -5.02 22.08
CA LYS A 32 -2.74 -5.71 22.62
C LYS A 32 -1.47 -4.89 22.47
N ALA A 33 -1.28 -4.24 21.32
CA ALA A 33 -0.11 -3.40 21.05
C ALA A 33 -0.09 -2.17 21.97
N VAL A 34 -1.22 -1.51 22.18
CA VAL A 34 -1.38 -0.39 23.11
C VAL A 34 -1.00 -0.82 24.52
N ASP A 35 -1.51 -1.95 25.01
CA ASP A 35 -1.18 -2.47 26.33
C ASP A 35 0.32 -2.79 26.48
N LYS A 36 0.94 -3.35 25.45
CA LYS A 36 2.37 -3.64 25.43
C LYS A 36 3.21 -2.35 25.49
N VAL A 37 2.84 -1.33 24.73
CA VAL A 37 3.53 -0.03 24.74
C VAL A 37 3.37 0.67 26.09
N LYS A 38 2.16 0.70 26.67
CA LYS A 38 1.91 1.26 28.00
C LYS A 38 2.75 0.64 29.12
N ARG A 39 3.07 -0.66 29.00
CA ARG A 39 3.92 -1.38 29.98
C ARG A 39 5.41 -1.10 29.81
N LYS A 40 5.86 -0.65 28.63
CA LYS A 40 7.26 -0.30 28.39
C LYS A 40 7.48 1.18 28.73
N ALA A 41 8.16 1.44 29.84
CA ALA A 41 8.76 2.75 30.05
C ALA A 41 9.92 2.91 29.05
N LYS A 42 9.78 3.80 28.07
CA LYS A 42 10.88 4.22 27.21
C LYS A 42 11.35 5.60 27.66
N ASP A 43 12.60 5.69 28.11
CA ASP A 43 13.29 6.97 28.35
C ASP A 43 14.05 7.34 27.06
N GLU A 44 13.32 7.46 25.96
CA GLU A 44 13.83 7.73 24.62
C GLU A 44 13.28 9.08 24.14
N ALA A 45 14.11 9.87 23.46
CA ALA A 45 13.66 11.12 22.88
C ALA A 45 12.54 10.85 21.85
N PRO A 46 11.41 11.60 21.87
CA PRO A 46 10.24 11.29 21.05
C PRO A 46 10.55 11.05 19.57
N LEU A 47 11.38 11.91 18.96
CA LEU A 47 11.75 11.80 17.55
C LEU A 47 12.49 10.49 17.22
N ILE A 48 13.31 9.97 18.14
CA ILE A 48 14.02 8.71 17.90
C ILE A 48 13.01 7.56 17.84
N GLY A 49 12.08 7.51 18.79
CA GLY A 49 11.03 6.49 18.81
C GLY A 49 10.08 6.57 17.60
N GLU A 50 9.77 7.77 17.11
CA GLU A 50 8.97 7.98 15.90
C GLU A 50 9.70 7.46 14.65
N VAL A 51 10.99 7.80 14.48
CA VAL A 51 11.79 7.36 13.34
C VAL A 51 11.99 5.85 13.35
N ASP A 52 12.30 5.26 14.52
CA ASP A 52 12.41 3.80 14.72
C ASP A 52 11.13 3.09 14.27
N ALA A 53 9.97 3.55 14.75
CA ALA A 53 8.68 2.98 14.39
C ALA A 53 8.36 3.12 12.88
N LEU A 54 8.68 4.26 12.26
CA LEU A 54 8.47 4.47 10.82
C LEU A 54 9.36 3.55 9.97
N VAL A 55 10.61 3.34 10.38
CA VAL A 55 11.53 2.43 9.69
C VAL A 55 11.09 0.98 9.84
N ASP A 56 10.65 0.57 11.04
CA ASP A 56 10.06 -0.75 11.27
C ASP A 56 8.85 -0.99 10.37
N LEU A 57 7.95 -0.01 10.25
CA LEU A 57 6.80 -0.09 9.34
C LEU A 57 7.24 -0.27 7.88
N LEU A 58 8.21 0.52 7.41
CA LEU A 58 8.77 0.34 6.07
C LEU A 58 9.33 -1.07 5.88
N TYR A 59 10.07 -1.57 6.87
CA TYR A 59 10.67 -2.90 6.81
C TYR A 59 9.62 -4.01 6.72
N PHE A 60 8.54 -3.91 7.51
CA PHE A 60 7.41 -4.83 7.43
C PHE A 60 6.68 -4.72 6.09
N THR A 61 6.44 -3.51 5.59
CA THR A 61 5.81 -3.31 4.27
C THR A 61 6.62 -3.95 3.14
N TYR A 62 7.94 -3.72 3.10
CA TYR A 62 8.80 -4.39 2.13
C TYR A 62 8.85 -5.90 2.34
N GLY A 63 8.86 -6.38 3.58
CA GLY A 63 8.77 -7.80 3.90
C GLY A 63 7.49 -8.44 3.34
N SER A 64 6.33 -7.79 3.46
CA SER A 64 5.06 -8.25 2.89
C SER A 64 5.11 -8.33 1.36
N LEU A 65 5.73 -7.35 0.69
CA LEU A 65 5.92 -7.37 -0.77
C LEU A 65 6.83 -8.52 -1.21
N VAL A 66 7.91 -8.78 -0.47
CA VAL A 66 8.80 -9.93 -0.69
C VAL A 66 8.04 -11.26 -0.56
N LEU A 67 7.23 -11.42 0.48
CA LEU A 67 6.41 -12.62 0.66
C LEU A 67 5.36 -12.80 -0.45
N ALA A 68 4.83 -11.70 -0.99
CA ALA A 68 3.95 -11.71 -2.15
C ALA A 68 4.68 -11.99 -3.49
N GLY A 69 6.03 -12.02 -3.48
CA GLY A 69 6.85 -12.17 -4.68
C GLY A 69 6.81 -10.95 -5.61
N VAL A 70 6.54 -9.77 -5.06
CA VAL A 70 6.41 -8.51 -5.79
C VAL A 70 7.66 -7.66 -5.60
N ASP A 71 8.27 -7.25 -6.70
CA ASP A 71 9.28 -6.19 -6.71
C ASP A 71 8.56 -4.82 -6.75
N PRO A 72 8.68 -4.00 -5.69
CA PRO A 72 7.91 -2.77 -5.59
C PRO A 72 8.50 -1.58 -6.36
N TYR A 73 9.72 -1.68 -6.92
CA TYR A 73 10.44 -0.51 -7.43
C TYR A 73 9.64 0.31 -8.45
N GLU A 74 9.19 -0.33 -9.53
CA GLU A 74 8.41 0.35 -10.58
C GLU A 74 7.02 0.76 -10.08
N ILE A 75 6.39 -0.06 -9.24
CA ILE A 75 5.08 0.22 -8.65
C ILE A 75 5.15 1.49 -7.80
N PHE A 76 6.19 1.65 -6.99
CA PHE A 76 6.44 2.85 -6.19
C PHE A 76 6.62 4.07 -7.09
N ASN A 77 7.41 3.96 -8.16
CA ASN A 77 7.61 5.05 -9.11
C ASN A 77 6.30 5.49 -9.77
N PHE A 78 5.41 4.57 -10.14
CA PHE A 78 4.10 4.93 -10.68
C PHE A 78 3.24 5.70 -9.69
N VAL A 79 3.23 5.29 -8.42
CA VAL A 79 2.52 6.01 -7.35
C VAL A 79 3.17 7.38 -7.08
N HIS A 80 4.49 7.46 -7.11
CA HIS A 80 5.22 8.71 -6.99
C HIS A 80 4.85 9.69 -8.11
N ASP A 81 4.95 9.26 -9.38
CA ASP A 81 4.58 10.06 -10.54
C ASP A 81 3.10 10.49 -10.48
N ALA A 82 2.22 9.60 -10.02
CA ALA A 82 0.81 9.90 -9.83
C ALA A 82 0.59 11.01 -8.80
N ASN A 83 1.34 10.97 -7.69
CA ASN A 83 1.32 12.02 -6.68
C ASN A 83 1.91 13.34 -7.18
N MET A 84 3.00 13.30 -7.95
CA MET A 84 3.57 14.50 -8.59
C MET A 84 2.63 15.08 -9.66
N GLY A 85 1.75 14.27 -10.25
CA GLY A 85 0.68 14.71 -11.14
C GLY A 85 -0.45 15.49 -10.46
N LYS A 86 -0.51 15.55 -9.12
CA LYS A 86 -1.54 16.30 -8.36
C LYS A 86 -1.30 17.82 -8.31
N ILE A 87 -0.40 18.32 -9.16
CA ILE A 87 -0.16 19.75 -9.34
C ILE A 87 -1.23 20.31 -10.28
N PHE A 88 -1.92 21.37 -9.85
CA PHE A 88 -2.96 22.02 -10.63
C PHE A 88 -2.37 22.92 -11.73
N PRO A 89 -3.18 23.39 -12.70
CA PRO A 89 -2.69 24.24 -13.79
C PRO A 89 -2.02 25.56 -13.35
N ASP A 90 -2.26 26.00 -12.11
CA ASP A 90 -1.61 27.15 -11.49
C ASP A 90 -0.21 26.84 -10.92
N GLY A 91 0.24 25.58 -11.03
CA GLY A 91 1.53 25.11 -10.55
C GLY A 91 1.58 24.78 -9.06
N GLN A 92 0.43 24.73 -8.36
CA GLN A 92 0.37 24.45 -6.93
C GLN A 92 -0.45 23.19 -6.63
N PRO A 93 -0.16 22.46 -5.53
CA PRO A 93 -1.10 21.48 -5.00
C PRO A 93 -2.29 22.19 -4.34
N HIS A 94 -3.50 21.67 -4.52
CA HIS A 94 -4.69 22.13 -3.80
C HIS A 94 -5.04 21.13 -2.71
N PHE A 95 -5.58 21.61 -1.59
CA PHE A 95 -5.89 20.80 -0.42
C PHE A 95 -7.38 20.88 -0.10
N ASP A 96 -7.95 19.75 0.28
CA ASP A 96 -9.29 19.70 0.87
C ASP A 96 -9.29 20.47 2.21
N PRO A 97 -10.23 21.40 2.42
CA PRO A 97 -10.18 22.31 3.58
C PRO A 97 -10.44 21.61 4.91
N GLU A 98 -11.11 20.46 4.92
CA GLU A 98 -11.46 19.73 6.14
C GLU A 98 -10.43 18.66 6.46
N THR A 99 -10.11 17.82 5.47
CA THR A 99 -9.23 16.67 5.63
C THR A 99 -7.75 16.99 5.40
N HIS A 100 -7.45 18.15 4.80
CA HIS A 100 -6.10 18.51 4.33
C HIS A 100 -5.50 17.49 3.33
N LYS A 101 -6.33 16.62 2.73
CA LYS A 101 -5.88 15.71 1.66
C LYS A 101 -5.60 16.52 0.38
N ILE A 102 -4.53 16.17 -0.34
CA ILE A 102 -4.22 16.79 -1.65
C ILE A 102 -5.29 16.36 -2.66
N LEU A 103 -5.88 17.34 -3.35
CA LEU A 103 -6.89 17.15 -4.39
C LEU A 103 -6.27 16.73 -5.73
N LYS A 104 -7.10 16.19 -6.62
CA LYS A 104 -6.71 15.78 -7.98
C LYS A 104 -7.27 16.79 -9.00
N PRO A 105 -6.49 17.22 -10.02
CA PRO A 105 -7.02 18.00 -11.14
C PRO A 105 -7.96 17.14 -12.02
N GLU A 106 -8.76 17.81 -12.87
CA GLU A 106 -9.82 17.16 -13.66
C GLU A 106 -9.32 16.06 -14.61
N ASP A 107 -8.15 16.26 -15.22
CA ASP A 107 -7.52 15.32 -16.14
C ASP A 107 -6.55 14.33 -15.46
N TRP A 108 -6.52 14.32 -14.13
CA TRP A 108 -5.56 13.52 -13.36
C TRP A 108 -5.75 12.02 -13.58
N GLU A 109 -7.00 11.56 -13.55
CA GLU A 109 -7.31 10.13 -13.62
C GLU A 109 -6.82 9.54 -14.96
N ASP A 110 -7.06 10.24 -16.06
CA ASP A 110 -6.65 9.77 -17.39
C ASP A 110 -5.13 9.81 -17.59
N LYS A 111 -4.43 10.77 -16.99
CA LYS A 111 -2.99 11.01 -17.23
C LYS A 111 -2.07 10.31 -16.23
N TYR A 112 -2.48 10.25 -14.97
CA TYR A 112 -1.59 9.98 -13.85
C TYR A 112 -2.03 8.78 -13.00
N ALA A 113 -3.29 8.33 -13.06
CA ALA A 113 -3.78 7.21 -12.27
C ALA A 113 -2.84 5.98 -12.37
N PRO A 114 -2.34 5.45 -11.24
CA PRO A 114 -1.33 4.41 -11.24
C PRO A 114 -1.89 2.99 -11.44
N GLU A 115 -3.18 2.76 -11.20
CA GLU A 115 -3.80 1.43 -11.07
C GLU A 115 -3.55 0.56 -12.30
N GLY A 116 -3.82 1.09 -13.50
CA GLY A 116 -3.56 0.36 -14.75
C GLY A 116 -2.08 0.13 -15.03
N LYS A 117 -1.18 0.98 -14.51
CA LYS A 117 0.28 0.77 -14.62
C LYS A 117 0.74 -0.33 -13.68
N ILE A 118 0.22 -0.34 -12.45
CA ILE A 118 0.48 -1.36 -11.43
C ILE A 118 0.04 -2.74 -11.93
N GLU A 119 -1.16 -2.86 -12.48
CA GLU A 119 -1.67 -4.13 -13.03
C GLU A 119 -0.73 -4.69 -14.11
N ARG A 120 -0.36 -3.87 -15.09
CA ARG A 120 0.56 -4.28 -16.17
C ARG A 120 1.93 -4.72 -15.65
N GLU A 121 2.43 -4.05 -14.62
CA GLU A 121 3.71 -4.39 -14.02
C GLU A 121 3.64 -5.70 -13.23
N LEU A 122 2.58 -5.92 -12.45
CA LEU A 122 2.35 -7.19 -11.77
C LEU A 122 2.26 -8.35 -12.77
N GLU A 123 1.54 -8.18 -13.88
CA GLU A 123 1.47 -9.18 -14.95
C GLU A 123 2.83 -9.41 -15.63
N ARG A 124 3.64 -8.36 -15.79
CA ARG A 124 5.02 -8.50 -16.29
C ARG A 124 5.88 -9.32 -15.34
N GLN A 125 5.82 -9.06 -14.03
CA GLN A 125 6.57 -9.79 -13.02
C GLN A 125 6.16 -11.26 -12.96
N LYS A 126 4.85 -11.55 -12.95
CA LYS A 126 4.31 -12.93 -13.02
C LYS A 126 4.84 -13.68 -14.24
N ARG A 127 4.74 -13.10 -15.44
CA ARG A 127 5.24 -13.72 -16.68
C ARG A 127 6.73 -14.03 -16.63
N ILE A 128 7.55 -13.13 -16.07
CA ILE A 128 8.99 -13.34 -15.90
C ILE A 128 9.25 -14.49 -14.91
N ALA A 129 8.54 -14.53 -13.79
CA ALA A 129 8.67 -15.58 -12.79
C ALA A 129 8.30 -16.96 -13.37
N LEU A 130 7.17 -17.07 -14.08
CA LEU A 130 6.73 -18.30 -14.74
C LEU A 130 7.76 -18.79 -15.78
N ARG A 131 8.27 -17.87 -16.61
CA ARG A 131 9.33 -18.20 -17.59
C ARG A 131 10.59 -18.73 -16.92
N LYS A 132 11.03 -18.13 -15.80
CA LYS A 132 12.20 -18.60 -15.03
C LYS A 132 11.95 -19.97 -14.40
N ALA A 133 10.73 -20.25 -13.97
CA ALA A 133 10.34 -21.55 -13.41
C ALA A 133 10.16 -22.65 -14.48
N GLY A 134 10.32 -22.34 -15.78
CA GLY A 134 10.06 -23.29 -16.87
C GLY A 134 8.57 -23.62 -17.06
N LEU A 135 7.68 -22.89 -16.38
CA LEU A 135 6.24 -23.02 -16.49
C LEU A 135 5.77 -22.11 -17.63
N ARG A 136 5.25 -22.69 -18.71
CA ARG A 136 4.49 -21.92 -19.70
C ARG A 136 3.09 -21.70 -19.13
N GLU A 137 2.59 -20.47 -19.21
CA GLU A 137 1.16 -20.22 -19.01
C GLU A 137 0.38 -21.16 -19.93
N ALA A 138 -0.49 -21.98 -19.33
CA ALA A 138 -1.47 -22.73 -20.10
C ALA A 138 -2.41 -21.70 -20.71
N ASN A 139 -2.11 -21.29 -21.95
CA ASN A 139 -2.86 -20.31 -22.71
C ASN A 139 -4.37 -20.51 -22.53
N ASN A 140 -5.06 -19.44 -22.17
CA ASN A 140 -6.48 -19.23 -22.37
C ASN A 140 -6.82 -19.54 -23.84
N ARG A 141 -7.18 -20.80 -24.09
CA ARG A 141 -8.08 -21.18 -25.18
C ARG A 141 -9.48 -21.18 -24.59
N LYS A 142 -10.23 -20.14 -24.87
CA LYS A 142 -11.62 -20.17 -25.33
C LYS A 142 -12.02 -18.79 -25.82
#